data_AF-A0A7S2B4S0-F1
#
_entry.id   AF-A0A7S2B4S0-F1
#
_cell.length_a   1.000
_cell.length_b   1.000
_cell.length_c   1.000
_cell.angle_alpha   90.00
_cell.angle_beta   90.00
_cell.angle_gamma   90.00
#
_symmetry.space_group_name_H-M   'P 1'
#
loop_
_entity.id
_entity.type
_entity.pdbx_description
1 polymer ?
#
loop_
_entity_poly.entity_id
_entity_poly.type
_entity_poly.pdbx_seq_one_letter_code
_entity_poly.pdbx_strand_id
1 'polypeptide(L)'
;YGYATDRSKGVVPRKPVFGYDKEHILSLLEPVFSGLGGNCDYERLSDETLKLFVDKLDEIDMQAIHYEECEVYVNQLIGLCNAITEECTSLGFLDMGIESEVMTELARAWRHFVRLVWIRDLEWENLVRCLSDPNSEWSVQEEYYTQDPSKLVRYLTSSKLLVPLQVWNVLLQVGWKQARKDKIHQYV
;
A
#
# COMPACT_ATOMS: atom_id res chain seq x y z
N TYR A 1 -20.88 -0.09 13.47
CA TYR A 1 -20.45 -1.49 13.59
C TYR A 1 -21.67 -2.34 13.88
N GLY A 2 -21.93 -3.38 13.08
CA GLY A 2 -22.99 -4.34 13.38
C GLY A 2 -22.49 -5.34 14.43
N TYR A 3 -23.24 -5.53 15.51
CA TYR A 3 -22.92 -6.56 16.50
C TYR A 3 -23.26 -7.94 15.94
N ALA A 4 -22.43 -8.93 16.24
CA ALA A 4 -22.78 -10.32 15.98
C ALA A 4 -24.04 -10.67 16.80
N THR A 5 -24.98 -11.38 16.17
CA THR A 5 -26.19 -11.89 16.83
C THR A 5 -26.20 -13.40 16.69
N ASP A 6 -26.95 -14.10 17.54
CA ASP A 6 -27.12 -15.57 17.46
C ASP A 6 -27.70 -16.05 16.11
N ARG A 7 -28.21 -15.13 15.28
CA ARG A 7 -28.84 -15.39 13.98
C ARG A 7 -27.99 -14.99 12.77
N SER A 8 -26.92 -14.21 12.98
CA SER A 8 -25.94 -13.94 11.94
C SER A 8 -24.77 -14.90 12.14
N LYS A 9 -24.35 -15.63 11.10
CA LYS A 9 -23.14 -16.46 11.15
C LYS A 9 -21.89 -15.58 11.16
N GLY A 10 -21.70 -14.85 12.26
CA GLY A 10 -20.55 -14.01 12.53
C GLY A 10 -20.46 -12.74 11.67
N VAL A 11 -19.82 -11.72 12.23
CA VAL A 11 -19.16 -10.69 11.43
C VAL A 11 -17.88 -11.34 10.91
N VAL A 12 -17.72 -11.48 9.59
CA VAL A 12 -16.46 -11.98 9.02
C VAL A 12 -15.39 -10.91 9.28
N PRO A 13 -14.35 -11.20 10.09
CA PRO A 13 -13.28 -10.25 10.32
C PRO A 13 -12.52 -10.02 9.01
N ARG A 14 -12.21 -8.74 8.71
CA ARG A 14 -11.36 -8.38 7.58
C ARG A 14 -9.99 -9.03 7.79
N LYS A 15 -9.46 -9.64 6.73
CA LYS A 15 -8.13 -10.25 6.75
C LYS A 15 -7.12 -9.29 6.12
N PRO A 16 -5.83 -9.36 6.53
CA PRO A 16 -4.75 -8.66 5.86
C PRO A 16 -4.78 -8.97 4.36
N VAL A 17 -4.77 -7.92 3.54
CA VAL A 17 -4.81 -8.02 2.08
C VAL A 17 -3.43 -8.44 1.60
N PHE A 18 -2.41 -7.73 2.06
CA PHE A 18 -1.02 -7.97 1.67
C PHE A 18 -0.51 -9.19 2.41
N GLY A 19 -0.49 -9.16 3.75
CA GLY A 19 0.14 -10.18 4.56
C GLY A 19 1.65 -10.27 4.28
N TYR A 20 2.44 -10.67 5.28
CA TYR A 20 3.88 -10.77 5.05
C TYR A 20 4.23 -11.97 4.17
N ASP A 21 4.50 -11.69 2.90
CA ASP A 21 5.09 -12.60 1.92
C ASP A 21 6.22 -11.87 1.19
N LYS A 22 7.47 -12.22 1.54
CA LYS A 22 8.66 -11.51 1.08
C LYS A 22 8.73 -11.41 -0.45
N GLU A 23 8.47 -12.50 -1.17
CA GLU A 23 8.55 -12.51 -2.63
C GLU A 23 7.49 -11.60 -3.24
N HIS A 24 6.27 -11.67 -2.73
CA HIS A 24 5.20 -10.79 -3.16
C HIS A 24 5.51 -9.31 -2.90
N ILE A 25 6.02 -8.96 -1.71
CA ILE A 25 6.31 -7.58 -1.35
C ILE A 25 7.45 -7.02 -2.20
N LEU A 26 8.50 -7.80 -2.44
CA LEU A 26 9.58 -7.42 -3.34
C LEU A 26 9.05 -7.17 -4.76
N SER A 27 8.13 -8.01 -5.25
CA SER A 27 7.49 -7.78 -6.56
C SER A 27 6.64 -6.50 -6.62
N LEU A 28 6.07 -6.06 -5.49
CA LEU A 28 5.35 -4.78 -5.41
C LEU A 28 6.31 -3.58 -5.43
N LEU A 29 7.52 -3.74 -4.89
CA LEU A 29 8.55 -2.68 -4.84
C LEU A 29 9.43 -2.64 -6.08
N GLU A 30 9.52 -3.71 -6.86
CA GLU A 30 10.28 -3.75 -8.11
C GLU A 30 9.99 -2.55 -9.03
N PRO A 31 8.71 -2.16 -9.31
CA PRO A 31 8.42 -1.00 -10.15
C PRO A 31 8.93 0.33 -9.57
N VAL A 32 9.08 0.44 -8.25
CA VAL A 32 9.59 1.64 -7.57
C VAL A 32 11.07 1.85 -7.89
N PHE A 33 11.86 0.78 -7.88
CA PHE A 33 13.30 0.85 -8.05
C PHE A 33 13.77 0.55 -9.47
N SER A 34 12.86 0.09 -10.33
CA SER A 34 13.13 -0.19 -11.73
C SER A 34 13.69 1.04 -12.46
N GLY A 35 14.75 0.80 -13.24
CA GLY A 35 15.41 1.80 -14.07
C GLY A 35 16.33 2.78 -13.33
N LEU A 36 16.53 2.67 -12.01
CA LEU A 36 17.45 3.57 -11.29
C LEU A 36 18.92 3.29 -11.63
N GLY A 37 19.26 2.04 -11.97
CA GLY A 37 20.57 1.63 -12.51
C GLY A 37 21.75 1.80 -11.54
N GLY A 38 22.56 0.75 -11.37
CA GLY A 38 23.73 0.74 -10.47
C GLY A 38 23.34 0.66 -8.99
N ASN A 39 23.79 -0.41 -8.31
CA ASN A 39 23.69 -0.69 -6.86
C ASN A 39 22.36 -0.45 -6.12
N CYS A 40 21.28 -0.06 -6.80
CA CYS A 40 19.95 -0.01 -6.25
C CYS A 40 19.43 -1.45 -6.11
N ASP A 41 19.60 -2.02 -4.92
CA ASP A 41 19.38 -3.44 -4.68
C ASP A 41 18.19 -3.60 -3.73
N TYR A 42 16.99 -3.59 -4.32
CA TYR A 42 15.75 -3.78 -3.57
C TYR A 42 15.64 -5.21 -3.02
N GLU A 43 16.36 -6.18 -3.58
CA GLU A 43 16.41 -7.56 -3.09
C GLU A 43 17.17 -7.68 -1.76
N ARG A 44 17.98 -6.67 -1.42
CA ARG A 44 18.71 -6.57 -0.15
C ARG A 44 17.94 -5.90 0.98
N LEU A 45 16.69 -5.48 0.75
CA LEU A 45 15.83 -4.97 1.81
C LEU A 45 15.70 -5.98 2.95
N SER A 46 15.91 -5.50 4.17
CA SER A 46 15.79 -6.27 5.38
C SER A 46 14.35 -6.70 5.61
N ASP A 47 14.19 -7.88 6.19
CA ASP A 47 12.88 -8.42 6.54
C ASP A 47 12.13 -7.52 7.52
N GLU A 48 12.86 -6.78 8.37
CA GLU A 48 12.28 -5.83 9.33
C GLU A 48 11.62 -4.66 8.61
N THR A 49 12.32 -4.00 7.68
CA THR A 49 11.77 -2.90 6.88
C THR A 49 10.57 -3.36 6.05
N LEU A 50 10.66 -4.53 5.41
CA LEU A 50 9.56 -5.10 4.62
C LEU A 50 8.33 -5.40 5.48
N LYS A 51 8.51 -5.93 6.70
CA LYS A 51 7.41 -6.18 7.64
C LYS A 51 6.74 -4.89 8.07
N LEU A 52 7.51 -3.88 8.47
CA LEU A 52 6.96 -2.59 8.89
C LEU A 52 6.13 -1.94 7.77
N PHE A 53 6.59 -2.06 6.53
CA PHE A 53 5.86 -1.56 5.36
C PHE A 53 4.53 -2.28 5.17
N VAL A 54 4.53 -3.61 5.18
CA VAL A 54 3.31 -4.40 5.00
C VAL A 54 2.34 -4.27 6.15
N ASP A 55 2.83 -4.33 7.39
CA ASP A 55 2.00 -4.19 8.58
C ASP A 55 1.28 -2.85 8.55
N LYS A 56 1.94 -1.79 8.06
CA LYS A 56 1.30 -0.48 7.87
C LYS A 56 0.23 -0.48 6.78
N LEU A 57 0.48 -1.12 5.65
CA LEU A 57 -0.50 -1.23 4.56
C LEU A 57 -1.73 -2.05 4.99
N ASP A 58 -1.52 -3.16 5.69
CA ASP A 58 -2.58 -4.00 6.23
C ASP A 58 -3.33 -3.28 7.35
N GLU A 59 -2.66 -2.52 8.21
CA GLU A 59 -3.32 -1.68 9.22
C GLU A 59 -4.28 -0.68 8.55
N ILE A 60 -3.84 0.00 7.49
CA ILE A 60 -4.65 0.96 6.73
C ILE A 60 -5.87 0.28 6.10
N ASP A 61 -5.69 -0.93 5.56
CA ASP A 61 -6.79 -1.71 4.98
C ASP A 61 -7.79 -2.18 6.05
N MET A 62 -7.30 -2.64 7.19
CA MET A 62 -8.12 -3.23 8.25
C MET A 62 -8.86 -2.19 9.10
N GLN A 63 -8.32 -0.98 9.24
CA GLN A 63 -8.90 0.06 10.11
C GLN A 63 -9.92 0.95 9.39
N ALA A 64 -10.98 1.33 10.11
CA ALA A 64 -11.89 2.37 9.67
C ALA A 64 -11.28 3.76 9.95
N ILE A 65 -10.25 4.11 9.18
CA ILE A 65 -9.54 5.40 9.34
C ILE A 65 -10.52 6.57 9.20
N HIS A 66 -10.55 7.44 10.20
CA HIS A 66 -11.29 8.69 10.11
C HIS A 66 -10.60 9.65 9.14
N TYR A 67 -11.39 10.32 8.30
CA TYR A 67 -10.90 11.25 7.28
C TYR A 67 -9.92 12.31 7.81
N GLU A 68 -10.16 12.79 9.03
CA GLU A 68 -9.37 13.84 9.71
C GLU A 68 -8.05 13.30 10.28
N GLU A 69 -7.90 11.98 10.39
CA GLU A 69 -6.73 11.30 10.97
C GLU A 69 -5.79 10.71 9.91
N CYS A 70 -6.12 10.85 8.62
CA CYS A 70 -5.34 10.29 7.52
C CYS A 70 -3.87 10.79 7.47
N GLU A 71 -3.60 12.02 7.95
CA GLU A 71 -2.25 12.60 7.89
C GLU A 71 -1.21 11.78 8.66
N VAL A 72 -1.60 11.14 9.77
CA VAL A 72 -0.67 10.33 10.57
C VAL A 72 -0.22 9.11 9.77
N TYR A 73 -1.14 8.40 9.11
CA TYR A 73 -0.83 7.25 8.26
C TYR A 73 0.01 7.64 7.06
N VAL A 74 -0.30 8.78 6.43
CA VAL A 74 0.48 9.32 5.30
C VAL A 74 1.91 9.62 5.73
N ASN A 75 2.12 10.29 6.86
CA ASN A 75 3.46 10.61 7.36
C ASN A 75 4.27 9.34 7.69
N GLN A 76 3.63 8.33 8.27
CA GLN A 76 4.25 7.03 8.53
C GLN A 76 4.65 6.31 7.24
N LEU A 77 3.78 6.31 6.23
CA LEU A 77 4.07 5.74 4.91
C LEU A 77 5.22 6.48 4.21
N ILE A 78 5.25 7.82 4.28
CA ILE A 78 6.37 8.62 3.74
C ILE A 78 7.69 8.28 4.44
N GLY A 79 7.67 8.14 5.77
CA GLY A 79 8.84 7.73 6.54
C GLY A 79 9.36 6.35 6.12
N LEU A 80 8.45 5.38 5.92
CA LEU A 80 8.78 4.05 5.42
C LEU A 80 9.32 4.09 4.00
N CYS A 81 8.75 4.90 3.11
CA CYS A 81 9.28 5.09 1.76
C CYS A 81 10.71 5.63 1.79
N ASN A 82 11.01 6.59 2.69
CA ASN A 82 12.38 7.10 2.83
C ASN A 82 13.33 6.02 3.35
N ALA A 83 12.94 5.27 4.38
CA ALA A 83 13.76 4.20 4.95
C ALA A 83 14.06 3.09 3.92
N ILE A 84 13.05 2.65 3.17
CA ILE A 84 13.23 1.67 2.07
C ILE A 84 14.16 2.26 1.01
N THR A 85 13.97 3.53 0.63
CA THR A 85 14.83 4.18 -0.37
C THR A 85 16.29 4.22 0.09
N GLU A 86 16.53 4.61 1.34
CA GLU A 86 17.86 4.69 1.92
C GLU A 86 18.52 3.32 2.00
N GLU A 87 17.79 2.28 2.39
CA GLU A 87 18.31 0.92 2.43
C GLU A 87 18.65 0.39 1.03
N CYS A 88 17.80 0.64 0.04
CA CYS A 88 18.02 0.22 -1.35
C CYS A 88 19.17 0.96 -2.04
N THR A 89 19.36 2.24 -1.72
CA THR A 89 20.19 3.15 -2.53
C THR A 89 21.35 3.81 -1.78
N SER A 90 21.41 3.62 -0.45
CA SER A 90 22.29 4.34 0.47
C SER A 90 22.10 5.86 0.51
N LEU A 91 20.98 6.37 -0.02
CA LEU A 91 20.63 7.79 -0.05
C LEU A 91 19.17 7.95 0.37
N GLY A 92 18.90 8.82 1.34
CA GLY A 92 17.54 9.26 1.63
C GLY A 92 17.03 10.26 0.61
N PHE A 93 15.74 10.62 0.69
CA PHE A 93 15.14 11.63 -0.18
C PHE A 93 15.86 12.98 -0.14
N LEU A 94 16.30 13.39 1.06
CA LEU A 94 17.08 14.63 1.23
C LEU A 94 18.46 14.54 0.56
N ASP A 95 19.15 13.41 0.69
CA ASP A 95 20.47 13.20 0.05
C ASP A 95 20.36 13.15 -1.48
N MET A 96 19.20 12.74 -1.99
CA MET A 96 18.86 12.80 -3.42
C MET A 96 18.46 14.19 -3.91
N GLY A 97 18.42 15.20 -3.03
CA GLY A 97 17.99 16.56 -3.37
C GLY A 97 16.49 16.66 -3.67
N ILE A 98 15.66 15.74 -3.16
CA ILE A 98 14.22 15.80 -3.33
C ILE A 98 13.65 16.82 -2.33
N GLU A 99 13.19 17.94 -2.86
CA GLU A 99 12.65 19.03 -2.07
C GLU A 99 11.33 18.66 -1.37
N SER A 100 11.06 19.33 -0.24
CA SER A 100 9.84 19.11 0.53
C SER A 100 8.55 19.36 -0.27
N GLU A 101 8.56 20.28 -1.23
CA GLU A 101 7.43 20.55 -2.12
C GLU A 101 7.14 19.34 -3.01
N VAL A 102 8.17 18.70 -3.54
CA VAL A 102 8.06 17.52 -4.39
C VAL A 102 7.59 16.30 -3.57
N MET A 103 8.00 16.20 -2.31
CA MET A 103 7.49 15.21 -1.36
C MET A 103 5.98 15.35 -1.09
N THR A 104 5.39 16.53 -1.29
CA THR A 104 3.93 16.69 -1.15
C THR A 104 3.15 15.91 -2.20
N GLU A 105 3.72 15.64 -3.38
CA GLU A 105 3.05 14.83 -4.41
C GLU A 105 2.98 13.35 -3.99
N LEU A 106 4.04 12.81 -3.39
CA LEU A 106 4.01 11.47 -2.82
C LEU A 106 3.03 11.40 -1.64
N ALA A 107 3.00 12.43 -0.78
CA ALA A 107 2.04 12.51 0.32
C ALA A 107 0.59 12.57 -0.19
N ARG A 108 0.32 13.30 -1.27
CA ARG A 108 -1.00 13.34 -1.93
C ARG A 108 -1.39 11.98 -2.49
N ALA A 109 -0.47 11.28 -3.15
CA ALA A 109 -0.72 9.94 -3.68
C ALA A 109 -1.07 8.93 -2.57
N TRP A 110 -0.31 8.94 -1.47
CA TRP A 110 -0.61 8.12 -0.30
C TRP A 110 -1.93 8.51 0.37
N ARG A 111 -2.23 9.80 0.47
CA ARG A 111 -3.53 10.27 0.98
C ARG A 111 -4.69 9.75 0.13
N HIS A 112 -4.55 9.73 -1.18
CA HIS A 112 -5.54 9.13 -2.08
C HIS A 112 -5.67 7.62 -1.85
N PHE A 113 -4.56 6.90 -1.74
CA PHE A 113 -4.58 5.47 -1.43
C PHE A 113 -5.32 5.17 -0.12
N VAL A 114 -4.93 5.81 0.99
CA VAL A 114 -5.58 5.66 2.31
C VAL A 114 -7.08 5.91 2.21
N ARG A 115 -7.49 6.95 1.47
CA ARG A 115 -8.90 7.27 1.26
C ARG A 115 -9.63 6.23 0.41
N LEU A 116 -9.02 5.74 -0.66
CA LEU A 116 -9.64 4.80 -1.60
C LEU A 116 -9.74 3.37 -1.05
N VAL A 117 -8.77 2.96 -0.23
CA VAL A 117 -8.83 1.68 0.49
C VAL A 117 -9.89 1.73 1.60
N TRP A 118 -10.10 2.92 2.19
CA TRP A 118 -11.14 3.15 3.17
C TRP A 118 -12.55 3.24 2.59
N ILE A 119 -12.75 3.90 1.43
CA ILE A 119 -14.04 3.92 0.73
C ILE A 119 -14.38 2.46 0.43
N ARG A 120 -15.31 1.93 1.23
CA ARG A 120 -15.65 0.52 1.29
C ARG A 120 -15.98 0.05 -0.12
N ASP A 121 -15.15 -0.82 -0.67
CA ASP A 121 -15.44 -1.39 -1.98
C ASP A 121 -16.83 -2.04 -1.91
N LEU A 122 -17.68 -1.64 -2.84
CA LEU A 122 -19.02 -2.18 -3.00
C LEU A 122 -18.93 -3.71 -3.14
N GLU A 123 -17.83 -4.22 -3.71
CA GLU A 123 -17.50 -5.64 -3.73
C GLU A 123 -17.32 -6.25 -2.34
N TRP A 124 -16.65 -5.58 -1.38
CA TRP A 124 -16.53 -6.07 0.00
C TRP A 124 -17.85 -5.97 0.75
N GLU A 125 -18.60 -4.88 0.61
CA GLU A 125 -19.92 -4.77 1.23
C GLU A 125 -20.90 -5.81 0.65
N ASN A 126 -20.83 -6.11 -0.65
CA ASN A 126 -21.57 -7.20 -1.28
C ASN A 126 -21.09 -8.56 -0.77
N LEU A 127 -19.78 -8.76 -0.60
CA LEU A 127 -19.21 -9.99 -0.05
C LEU A 127 -19.70 -10.25 1.38
N VAL A 128 -19.66 -9.23 2.24
CA VAL A 128 -20.10 -9.33 3.63
C VAL A 128 -21.61 -9.49 3.69
N ARG A 129 -22.40 -8.76 2.87
CA ARG A 129 -23.86 -8.94 2.78
C ARG A 129 -24.26 -10.36 2.41
N CYS A 130 -23.61 -10.98 1.43
CA CYS A 130 -23.91 -12.35 1.01
C CYS A 130 -23.55 -13.41 2.08
N LEU A 131 -22.64 -13.11 3.00
CA LEU A 131 -22.24 -14.00 4.09
C LEU A 131 -23.01 -13.75 5.40
N SER A 132 -23.72 -12.63 5.52
CA SER A 132 -24.36 -12.19 6.76
C SER A 132 -25.89 -12.08 6.70
N ASP A 133 -26.54 -12.58 5.63
CA ASP A 133 -27.99 -12.54 5.48
C ASP A 133 -28.71 -13.41 6.54
N PRO A 134 -29.48 -12.80 7.48
CA PRO A 134 -30.27 -13.53 8.47
C PRO A 134 -31.60 -14.08 7.90
N ASN A 135 -31.93 -13.82 6.63
CA ASN A 135 -33.16 -14.28 5.96
C ASN A 135 -32.92 -15.41 4.94
N SER A 136 -31.90 -16.27 5.18
CA SER A 136 -31.52 -17.41 4.32
C SER A 136 -32.64 -18.42 3.95
N GLU A 137 -33.86 -18.23 4.46
CA GLU A 137 -35.00 -19.06 4.13
C GLU A 137 -35.66 -18.68 2.78
N TRP A 138 -35.48 -17.45 2.24
CA TRP A 138 -36.36 -16.94 1.15
C TRP A 138 -35.70 -16.31 -0.09
N SER A 139 -34.38 -16.37 -0.30
CA SER A 139 -33.83 -15.85 -1.57
C SER A 139 -32.60 -16.58 -2.11
N VAL A 140 -32.86 -17.20 -3.26
CA VAL A 140 -32.00 -17.55 -4.39
C VAL A 140 -30.89 -18.58 -4.16
N GLN A 141 -31.11 -19.77 -4.73
CA GLN A 141 -30.04 -20.60 -5.29
C GLN A 141 -29.36 -19.81 -6.42
N GLU A 142 -28.55 -18.84 -6.05
CA GLU A 142 -27.69 -18.13 -6.99
C GLU A 142 -26.27 -18.68 -6.77
N GLU A 143 -25.75 -19.37 -7.79
CA GLU A 143 -24.36 -19.83 -7.84
C GLU A 143 -23.40 -18.61 -7.93
N TYR A 144 -23.32 -17.79 -6.89
CA TYR A 144 -22.22 -16.84 -6.75
C TYR A 144 -21.06 -17.50 -5.99
N TYR A 145 -20.46 -18.47 -6.68
CA TYR A 145 -19.10 -18.91 -6.44
C TYR A 145 -18.14 -17.87 -7.05
N THR A 146 -17.88 -16.74 -6.37
CA THR A 146 -16.58 -16.10 -6.59
C THR A 146 -15.55 -17.03 -5.95
N GLN A 147 -14.84 -17.79 -6.78
CA GLN A 147 -13.94 -18.87 -6.37
C GLN A 147 -12.83 -18.45 -5.41
N ASP A 148 -12.60 -17.15 -5.17
CA ASP A 148 -11.78 -16.68 -4.06
C ASP A 148 -12.01 -15.18 -3.80
N PRO A 149 -12.89 -14.79 -2.86
CA PRO A 149 -13.10 -13.41 -2.46
C PRO A 149 -11.82 -12.65 -2.12
N SER A 150 -10.85 -13.39 -1.58
CA SER A 150 -9.57 -12.82 -1.17
C SER A 150 -8.75 -12.34 -2.37
N LYS A 151 -8.85 -13.02 -3.52
CA LYS A 151 -8.10 -12.65 -4.73
C LYS A 151 -8.61 -11.36 -5.36
N LEU A 152 -9.93 -11.16 -5.42
CA LEU A 152 -10.51 -9.94 -6.01
C LEU A 152 -10.21 -8.71 -5.14
N VAL A 153 -10.40 -8.84 -3.82
CA VAL A 153 -10.07 -7.75 -2.88
C VAL A 153 -8.57 -7.44 -2.92
N ARG A 154 -7.71 -8.47 -2.95
CA ARG A 154 -6.26 -8.29 -3.17
C ARG A 154 -5.98 -7.52 -4.45
N TYR A 155 -6.56 -7.93 -5.57
CA TYR A 155 -6.36 -7.26 -6.85
C TYR A 155 -6.78 -5.78 -6.81
N LEU A 156 -7.96 -5.47 -6.28
CA LEU A 156 -8.47 -4.10 -6.21
C LEU A 156 -7.60 -3.23 -5.29
N THR A 157 -7.25 -3.72 -4.09
CA THR A 157 -6.37 -2.99 -3.18
C THR A 157 -4.97 -2.81 -3.76
N SER A 158 -4.39 -3.85 -4.39
CA SER A 158 -3.10 -3.75 -5.10
C SER A 158 -3.16 -2.76 -6.27
N SER A 159 -4.26 -2.69 -7.02
CA SER A 159 -4.42 -1.70 -8.10
C SER A 159 -4.46 -0.26 -7.59
N LYS A 160 -5.05 -0.04 -6.41
CA LYS A 160 -5.06 1.28 -5.73
C LYS A 160 -3.65 1.68 -5.29
N LEU A 161 -2.80 0.70 -4.94
CA LEU A 161 -1.41 0.90 -4.55
C LEU A 161 -0.51 1.35 -5.71
N LEU A 162 -0.89 1.11 -6.97
CA LEU A 162 -0.04 1.45 -8.12
C LEU A 162 0.28 2.94 -8.22
N VAL A 163 -0.68 3.82 -7.90
CA VAL A 163 -0.49 5.27 -7.99
C VAL A 163 0.63 5.77 -7.08
N PRO A 164 0.62 5.52 -5.75
CA PRO A 164 1.73 5.95 -4.89
C PRO A 164 3.07 5.29 -5.27
N LEU A 165 3.09 4.04 -5.72
CA LEU A 165 4.32 3.38 -6.17
C LEU A 165 4.92 4.03 -7.42
N GLN A 166 4.08 4.40 -8.40
CA GLN A 166 4.51 5.11 -9.61
C GLN A 166 5.02 6.51 -9.31
N VAL A 167 4.33 7.26 -8.45
CA VAL A 167 4.79 8.59 -8.01
C VAL A 167 6.13 8.46 -7.32
N TRP A 168 6.30 7.48 -6.44
CA TRP A 168 7.57 7.21 -5.77
C TRP A 168 8.69 6.90 -6.78
N ASN A 169 8.46 6.02 -7.76
CA ASN A 169 9.43 5.76 -8.84
C ASN A 169 9.85 7.05 -9.56
N VAL A 170 8.88 7.88 -9.98
CA VAL A 170 9.17 9.13 -10.69
C VAL A 170 10.03 10.06 -9.83
N LEU A 171 9.73 10.16 -8.53
CA LEU A 171 10.52 10.97 -7.61
C LEU A 171 11.97 10.46 -7.49
N LEU A 172 12.14 9.14 -7.34
CA LEU A 172 13.48 8.54 -7.29
C LEU A 172 14.24 8.77 -8.60
N GLN A 173 13.60 8.65 -9.75
CA GLN A 173 14.22 8.89 -11.06
C GLN A 173 14.71 10.33 -11.21
N VAL A 174 13.95 11.30 -10.69
CA VAL A 174 14.35 12.72 -10.69
C VAL A 174 15.49 12.95 -9.70
N GLY A 175 15.35 12.49 -8.45
CA GLY A 175 16.36 12.65 -7.40
C GLY A 175 17.68 11.95 -7.74
N TRP A 176 17.63 10.76 -8.32
CA TRP A 176 18.83 10.01 -8.74
C TRP A 176 19.63 10.72 -9.83
N LYS A 177 18.93 11.35 -10.78
CA LYS A 177 19.59 12.19 -11.81
C LYS A 177 20.23 13.42 -11.18
N GLN A 178 19.60 14.01 -10.18
CA GLN A 178 20.13 15.17 -9.45
C GLN A 178 21.38 14.78 -8.65
N ALA A 179 21.31 13.76 -7.81
CA ALA A 179 22.42 13.27 -7.00
C ALA A 179 23.66 12.90 -7.84
N ARG A 180 23.46 12.35 -9.05
CA ARG A 180 24.57 12.06 -9.98
C ARG A 180 25.24 13.32 -10.53
N LYS A 181 24.47 14.36 -10.87
CA LYS A 181 25.04 15.64 -11.33
C LYS A 181 25.89 16.28 -10.24
N ASP A 182 25.40 16.27 -9.01
CA ASP A 182 26.08 16.89 -7.88
C ASP A 182 27.40 16.16 -7.54
N LYS A 183 27.42 14.82 -7.63
CA LYS A 183 28.67 14.05 -7.52
C LYS A 183 29.67 14.42 -8.62
N ILE A 184 29.24 14.58 -9.87
CA ILE A 184 30.16 14.98 -10.96
C ILE A 184 30.77 16.37 -10.70
N HIS A 185 29.99 17.31 -10.15
CA HIS A 185 30.48 18.66 -9.85
C HIS A 185 31.42 18.74 -8.63
N GLN A 186 31.41 17.75 -7.73
CA GLN A 186 32.36 17.70 -6.61
C GLN A 186 33.76 17.20 -6.99
N TYR A 187 33.92 16.56 -8.15
CA TYR A 187 35.19 16.00 -8.62
C TYR A 187 35.84 16.79 -9.77
N VAL A 188 35.30 17.96 -10.12
CA VAL A 188 35.85 18.91 -11.11
C VAL A 188 36.30 20.18 -10.39
#